data_AF-J3D5B2-F1
#
_entry.id   AF-J3D5B2-F1
#
_cell.length_a   1.000
_cell.length_b   1.000
_cell.length_c   1.000
_cell.angle_alpha   90.00
_cell.angle_beta   90.00
_cell.angle_gamma   90.00
#
_symmetry.space_group_name_H-M   'P 1'
#
loop_
_entity.id
_entity.type
_entity.pdbx_description
1 polymer ?
#
loop_
_entity_poly.entity_id
_entity_poly.type
_entity_poly.pdbx_seq_one_letter_code
_entity_poly.pdbx_strand_id
1 'polypeptide(L)'
;MTTLLVFSRNFAMRQAVTSLTSANGKIFYFDNRLEFLVSATVLNKSYILIDTIGENSEDIRWLYYRLAARELLRLTYFIAPENNKENVYLKFFRLVTTLKDLKQLCDRVSKHRVAESPCVLKDVLYQKLSTRLSGDHLNFLLRVYDKSTSQYQIRNKCEINKNYYVRNRLALGSGLEMKQLILLLSSQSLGVHR
;
A
#
# COMPACT_ATOMS: atom_id res chain seq x y z
N MET A 1 12.76 -7.28 2.14
CA MET A 1 12.01 -7.22 0.88
C MET A 1 11.56 -5.79 0.67
N THR A 2 11.95 -5.20 -0.46
CA THR A 2 11.62 -3.82 -0.80
C THR A 2 10.53 -3.86 -1.88
N THR A 3 9.45 -3.12 -1.66
CA THR A 3 8.26 -3.11 -2.50
C THR A 3 7.95 -1.67 -2.87
N LEU A 4 7.43 -1.45 -4.06
CA LEU A 4 6.92 -0.15 -4.51
C LEU A 4 5.40 -0.21 -4.57
N LEU A 5 4.73 0.66 -3.81
CA LEU A 5 3.28 0.84 -3.86
C LEU A 5 2.99 2.10 -4.66
N VAL A 6 2.20 1.97 -5.72
CA VAL A 6 1.91 3.06 -6.66
C VAL A 6 0.43 3.39 -6.61
N PHE A 7 0.08 4.60 -6.18
CA PHE A 7 -1.27 5.14 -6.29
C PHE A 7 -1.38 5.99 -7.54
N SER A 8 -2.03 5.46 -8.57
CA SER A 8 -2.25 6.13 -9.85
C SER A 8 -3.29 5.35 -10.64
N ARG A 9 -4.25 6.03 -11.26
CA ARG A 9 -5.22 5.56 -12.26
C ARG A 9 -4.72 5.80 -13.67
N ASN A 10 -3.66 6.59 -13.83
CA ASN A 10 -3.11 6.95 -15.13
C ASN A 10 -2.35 5.75 -15.73
N PHE A 11 -2.91 5.18 -16.80
CA PHE A 11 -2.32 4.04 -17.50
C PHE A 11 -0.88 4.31 -17.97
N ALA A 12 -0.63 5.48 -18.57
CA ALA A 12 0.70 5.84 -19.06
C ALA A 12 1.72 5.89 -17.92
N MET A 13 1.31 6.39 -16.74
CA MET A 13 2.17 6.41 -15.56
C MET A 13 2.47 4.99 -15.07
N ARG A 14 1.45 4.12 -14.99
CA ARG A 14 1.64 2.71 -14.61
C ARG A 14 2.61 2.00 -15.57
N GLN A 15 2.46 2.22 -16.88
CA GLN A 15 3.35 1.66 -17.90
C GLN A 15 4.78 2.20 -17.80
N ALA A 16 4.95 3.50 -17.54
CA ALA A 16 6.27 4.09 -17.34
C ALA A 16 6.99 3.47 -16.13
N VAL A 17 6.30 3.32 -15.00
CA VAL A 17 6.84 2.66 -13.79
C VAL A 17 7.19 1.20 -14.09
N THR A 18 6.31 0.47 -14.78
CA THR A 18 6.53 -0.94 -15.14
C THR A 18 7.78 -1.07 -16.02
N SER A 19 7.90 -0.23 -17.05
CA SER A 19 9.01 -0.25 -18.02
C SER A 19 10.36 0.12 -17.41
N LEU A 20 10.35 0.96 -16.37
CA LEU A 20 11.57 1.41 -15.68
C LEU A 20 12.01 0.48 -14.55
N THR A 21 11.13 -0.42 -14.10
CA THR A 21 11.46 -1.32 -13.01
C THR A 21 12.08 -2.60 -13.56
N SER A 22 13.21 -3.01 -12.98
CA SER A 22 13.83 -4.28 -13.34
C SER A 22 12.90 -5.46 -13.02
N ALA A 23 13.07 -6.58 -13.72
CA ALA A 23 12.22 -7.77 -13.62
C ALA A 23 11.99 -8.32 -12.19
N ASN A 24 12.83 -7.93 -11.21
CA ASN A 24 12.79 -8.41 -9.83
C ASN A 24 12.08 -7.48 -8.84
N GLY A 25 11.60 -6.30 -9.28
CA GLY A 25 10.92 -5.35 -8.40
C GLY A 25 9.48 -5.74 -8.12
N LYS A 26 9.08 -5.83 -6.83
CA LYS A 26 7.65 -5.99 -6.47
C LYS A 26 6.94 -4.64 -6.51
N ILE A 27 6.14 -4.43 -7.55
CA ILE A 27 5.31 -3.24 -7.70
C ILE A 27 3.84 -3.63 -7.54
N PHE A 28 3.10 -2.85 -6.77
CA PHE A 28 1.65 -2.99 -6.66
C PHE A 28 0.99 -1.66 -7.00
N TYR A 29 0.04 -1.70 -7.94
CA TYR A 29 -0.72 -0.55 -8.40
C TYR A 29 -2.07 -0.49 -7.70
N PHE A 30 -2.51 0.71 -7.35
CA PHE A 30 -3.77 0.97 -6.66
C PHE A 30 -4.47 2.16 -7.31
N ASP A 31 -5.79 2.04 -7.48
CA ASP A 31 -6.72 3.12 -7.84
C ASP A 31 -7.72 3.44 -6.72
N ASN A 32 -7.80 2.56 -5.72
CA ASN A 32 -8.57 2.73 -4.50
C ASN A 32 -7.68 3.24 -3.35
N ARG A 33 -7.98 4.44 -2.85
CA ARG A 33 -7.20 5.10 -1.78
C ARG A 33 -7.14 4.31 -0.48
N LEU A 34 -8.21 3.56 -0.15
CA LEU A 34 -8.29 2.80 1.09
C LEU A 34 -7.45 1.53 1.00
N GLU A 35 -7.52 0.81 -0.12
CA GLU A 35 -6.67 -0.35 -0.39
C GLU A 35 -5.19 0.00 -0.35
N PHE A 36 -4.85 1.12 -1.00
CA PHE A 36 -3.50 1.65 -0.99
C PHE A 36 -3.03 1.98 0.44
N LEU A 37 -3.82 2.73 1.20
CA LEU A 37 -3.45 3.13 2.56
C LEU A 37 -3.24 1.91 3.47
N VAL A 38 -4.15 0.93 3.41
CA VAL A 38 -4.07 -0.29 4.22
C VAL A 38 -2.83 -1.09 3.84
N SER A 39 -2.57 -1.24 2.53
CA SER A 39 -1.37 -1.93 2.04
C SER A 39 -0.09 -1.23 2.50
N ALA A 40 -0.02 0.10 2.38
CA ALA A 40 1.12 0.90 2.86
C ALA A 40 1.34 0.79 4.37
N THR A 41 0.25 0.72 5.14
CA THR A 41 0.28 0.59 6.61
C THR A 41 0.81 -0.78 7.05
N VAL A 42 0.38 -1.86 6.39
CA VAL A 42 0.86 -3.21 6.67
C VAL A 42 2.31 -3.37 6.20
N LEU A 43 2.60 -2.92 4.98
CA LEU A 43 3.92 -2.97 4.34
C LEU A 43 4.74 -1.71 4.66
N ASN A 44 4.84 -1.32 5.93
CA ASN A 44 5.40 -0.07 6.44
C ASN A 44 6.88 0.24 6.12
N LYS A 45 7.57 -0.60 5.35
CA LYS A 45 8.93 -0.40 4.84
C LYS A 45 8.99 -0.28 3.31
N SER A 46 7.84 -0.23 2.65
CA SER A 46 7.74 -0.09 1.20
C SER A 46 7.96 1.35 0.76
N TYR A 47 8.55 1.53 -0.40
CA TYR A 47 8.52 2.82 -1.08
C TYR A 47 7.10 3.07 -1.59
N ILE A 48 6.69 4.33 -1.52
CA ILE A 48 5.36 4.78 -1.87
C ILE A 48 5.51 5.82 -2.98
N LEU A 49 4.79 5.65 -4.08
CA LEU A 49 4.71 6.61 -5.18
C LEU A 49 3.26 7.03 -5.36
N ILE A 50 3.00 8.33 -5.33
CA ILE A 50 1.67 8.91 -5.48
C ILE A 50 1.68 9.79 -6.72
N ASP A 51 0.82 9.49 -7.68
CA ASP A 51 0.60 10.31 -8.86
C ASP A 51 -0.28 11.51 -8.50
N THR A 52 0.29 12.72 -8.44
CA THR A 52 -0.49 13.93 -8.15
C THR A 52 -0.97 14.65 -9.42
N ILE A 53 -0.67 14.12 -10.60
CA ILE A 53 -1.09 14.70 -11.89
C ILE A 53 -2.39 14.04 -12.34
N GLY A 54 -2.46 12.70 -12.24
CA GLY A 54 -3.60 11.91 -12.69
C GLY A 54 -4.71 11.68 -11.66
N GLU A 55 -4.51 12.07 -10.40
CA GLU A 55 -5.42 11.78 -9.29
C GLU A 55 -6.16 13.02 -8.77
N ASN A 56 -7.27 12.78 -8.07
CA ASN A 56 -8.06 13.81 -7.39
C ASN A 56 -7.27 14.41 -6.20
N SER A 57 -7.20 15.74 -6.13
CA SER A 57 -6.56 16.50 -5.04
C SER A 57 -7.10 16.15 -3.65
N GLU A 58 -8.38 15.80 -3.51
CA GLU A 58 -8.96 15.34 -2.25
C GLU A 58 -8.37 14.01 -1.79
N ASP A 59 -8.18 13.07 -2.70
CA ASP A 59 -7.57 11.77 -2.41
C ASP A 59 -6.10 11.95 -2.04
N ILE A 60 -5.38 12.81 -2.76
CA ILE A 60 -3.97 13.13 -2.44
C ILE A 60 -3.86 13.77 -1.05
N ARG A 61 -4.69 14.77 -0.75
CA ARG A 61 -4.69 15.44 0.55
C ARG A 61 -5.03 14.45 1.68
N TRP A 62 -6.03 13.61 1.47
CA TRP A 62 -6.42 12.59 2.44
C TRP A 62 -5.28 11.58 2.69
N LEU A 63 -4.67 11.07 1.62
CA LEU A 63 -3.54 10.14 1.70
C LEU A 63 -2.35 10.78 2.41
N TYR A 64 -2.01 12.02 2.09
CA TYR A 64 -0.92 12.76 2.73
C TYR A 64 -1.07 12.76 4.25
N TYR A 65 -2.20 13.24 4.77
CA TYR A 65 -2.43 13.31 6.22
C TYR A 65 -2.43 11.93 6.88
N ARG A 66 -3.02 10.92 6.22
CA ARG A 66 -3.07 9.55 6.74
C ARG A 66 -1.70 8.88 6.76
N LEU A 67 -0.84 9.12 5.77
CA LEU A 67 0.52 8.61 5.72
C LEU A 67 1.43 9.36 6.71
N ALA A 68 1.23 10.67 6.87
CA ALA A 68 1.94 11.49 7.86
C ALA A 68 1.73 10.98 9.29
N ALA A 69 0.47 10.73 9.67
CA ALA A 69 0.10 10.20 10.98
C ALA A 69 0.69 8.80 11.27
N ARG A 70 1.17 8.10 10.25
CA ARG A 70 1.81 6.77 10.35
C ARG A 70 3.32 6.81 10.12
N GLU A 71 3.90 8.01 10.04
CA GLU A 71 5.33 8.24 9.77
C GLU A 71 5.82 7.64 8.44
N LEU A 72 4.91 7.48 7.48
CA LEU A 72 5.21 6.86 6.18
C LEU A 72 5.71 7.86 5.13
N LEU A 73 5.57 9.18 5.37
CA LEU A 73 6.03 10.22 4.43
C LEU A 73 7.52 10.12 4.09
N ARG A 74 8.35 9.58 5.00
CA ARG A 74 9.78 9.33 4.77
C ARG A 74 10.05 8.28 3.69
N LEU A 75 9.05 7.58 3.20
CA LEU A 75 9.15 6.61 2.09
C LEU A 75 8.25 7.02 0.92
N THR A 76 7.57 8.16 1.01
CA THR A 76 6.62 8.66 0.00
C THR A 76 7.27 9.61 -0.97
N TYR A 77 7.00 9.38 -2.25
CA TYR A 77 7.40 10.16 -3.40
C TYR A 77 6.14 10.63 -4.14
N PHE A 78 6.18 11.84 -4.67
CA PHE A 78 5.04 12.46 -5.36
C PHE A 78 5.41 12.77 -6.80
N ILE A 79 4.67 12.25 -7.77
CA ILE A 79 4.87 12.61 -9.16
C ILE A 79 4.29 14.01 -9.36
N ALA A 80 5.10 14.94 -9.83
CA ALA A 80 4.69 16.30 -10.07
C ALA A 80 5.26 16.83 -11.39
N PRO A 81 4.62 17.84 -12.01
CA PRO A 81 5.19 18.52 -13.17
C PRO A 81 6.53 19.19 -12.86
N GLU A 82 7.41 19.33 -13.85
CA GLU A 82 8.79 19.80 -13.63
C GLU A 82 8.88 21.25 -13.11
N ASN A 83 7.96 22.12 -13.51
CA ASN A 83 7.87 23.49 -12.99
C ASN A 83 7.65 23.56 -11.47
N ASN A 84 7.17 22.48 -10.83
CA ASN A 84 7.04 22.43 -9.38
C ASN A 84 8.39 22.28 -8.65
N LYS A 85 9.50 21.95 -9.32
CA LYS A 85 10.84 21.90 -8.69
C LYS A 85 11.29 23.27 -8.16
N GLU A 86 10.88 24.35 -8.84
CA GLU A 86 11.30 25.70 -8.51
C GLU A 86 10.58 26.25 -7.27
N ASN A 87 9.41 25.68 -6.95
CA ASN A 87 8.62 26.10 -5.80
C ASN A 87 9.30 25.70 -4.48
N VAL A 88 9.69 26.70 -3.69
CA VAL A 88 10.40 26.52 -2.42
C VAL A 88 9.64 25.65 -1.41
N TYR A 89 8.31 25.79 -1.35
CA TYR A 89 7.48 24.99 -0.45
C TYR A 89 7.40 23.53 -0.90
N LEU A 90 7.34 23.29 -2.21
CA LEU A 90 7.24 21.92 -2.72
C LEU A 90 8.55 21.12 -2.58
N LYS A 91 9.69 21.78 -2.30
CA LYS A 91 10.97 21.12 -2.01
C LYS A 91 10.96 20.25 -0.76
N PHE A 92 10.04 20.49 0.18
CA PHE A 92 9.86 19.63 1.35
C PHE A 92 9.29 18.25 0.99
N PHE A 93 8.68 18.14 -0.19
CA PHE A 93 8.15 16.89 -0.71
C PHE A 93 9.20 16.22 -1.60
N ARG A 94 9.24 14.88 -1.57
CA ARG A 94 10.13 14.11 -2.44
C ARG A 94 9.50 14.00 -3.82
N LEU A 95 9.67 15.05 -4.62
CA LEU A 95 9.10 15.12 -5.95
C LEU A 95 9.84 14.20 -6.93
N VAL A 96 9.07 13.54 -7.78
CA VAL A 96 9.52 12.82 -8.97
C VAL A 96 8.93 13.55 -10.15
N THR A 97 9.74 14.32 -10.86
CA THR A 97 9.22 15.14 -11.96
C THR A 97 9.85 14.82 -13.31
N THR A 98 10.82 13.90 -13.33
CA THR A 98 11.47 13.44 -14.56
C THR A 98 11.52 11.91 -14.60
N LEU A 99 11.64 11.35 -15.80
CA LEU A 99 11.87 9.91 -15.99
C LEU A 99 13.17 9.45 -15.30
N LYS A 100 14.18 10.33 -15.20
CA LYS A 100 15.43 10.04 -14.49
C LYS A 100 15.18 9.85 -13.00
N ASP A 101 14.40 10.73 -12.37
CA ASP A 101 14.02 10.61 -10.95
C ASP A 101 13.22 9.34 -10.71
N LEU A 102 12.28 9.04 -11.61
CA LEU A 102 11.46 7.84 -11.54
C LEU A 102 12.30 6.56 -11.67
N LYS A 103 13.24 6.53 -12.61
CA LYS A 103 14.20 5.42 -12.79
C LYS A 103 15.03 5.22 -11.52
N GLN A 104 15.57 6.30 -10.94
CA GLN A 104 16.34 6.20 -9.69
C GLN A 104 15.52 5.61 -8.54
N LEU A 105 14.23 5.93 -8.45
CA LEU A 105 13.33 5.33 -7.46
C LEU A 105 13.16 3.83 -7.73
N CYS A 106 12.90 3.43 -8.97
CA CYS A 106 12.72 2.03 -9.37
C CYS A 106 13.99 1.20 -9.14
N ASP A 107 15.17 1.78 -9.39
CA ASP A 107 16.47 1.15 -9.14
C ASP A 107 16.69 0.90 -7.64
N ARG A 108 16.26 1.82 -6.76
CA ARG A 108 16.34 1.63 -5.29
C ARG A 108 15.48 0.46 -4.82
N VAL A 109 14.30 0.29 -5.41
CA VAL A 109 13.38 -0.83 -5.11
C VAL A 109 14.01 -2.16 -5.55
N SER A 110 14.69 -2.16 -6.69
CA SER A 110 15.23 -3.35 -7.36
C SER A 110 16.51 -3.94 -6.74
N LYS A 111 17.25 -3.19 -5.91
CA LYS A 111 18.52 -3.65 -5.31
C LYS A 111 18.40 -4.89 -4.41
N HIS A 112 17.20 -5.31 -4.03
CA HIS A 112 16.98 -6.47 -3.18
C HIS A 112 16.52 -7.66 -4.04
N ARG A 113 17.48 -8.52 -4.42
CA ARG A 113 17.22 -9.77 -5.15
C ARG A 113 16.26 -10.67 -4.37
N VAL A 114 15.13 -11.04 -4.95
CA VAL A 114 14.33 -12.19 -4.51
C VAL A 114 13.92 -12.99 -5.74
N ALA A 115 13.93 -14.32 -5.59
CA ALA A 115 13.63 -15.31 -6.61
C ALA A 115 12.26 -15.13 -7.29
N GLU A 116 12.21 -15.62 -8.52
CA GLU A 116 11.20 -15.48 -9.58
C GLU A 116 9.82 -16.13 -9.28
N SER A 117 9.23 -15.83 -8.13
CA SER A 117 7.82 -16.15 -7.88
C SER A 117 6.95 -14.95 -8.29
N PRO A 118 5.90 -15.15 -9.12
CA PRO A 118 4.88 -14.13 -9.35
C PRO A 118 4.20 -13.87 -8.01
N CYS A 119 4.58 -12.78 -7.35
CA CYS A 119 4.15 -12.54 -5.99
C CYS A 119 2.88 -11.71 -5.99
N VAL A 120 1.78 -12.32 -5.56
CA VAL A 120 0.49 -11.68 -5.43
C VAL A 120 0.51 -10.79 -4.17
N LEU A 121 -0.11 -9.60 -4.24
CA LEU A 121 -0.19 -8.65 -3.12
C LEU A 121 -0.66 -9.33 -1.82
N LYS A 122 -1.67 -10.21 -1.94
CA LYS A 122 -2.18 -11.03 -0.85
C LYS A 122 -1.08 -11.80 -0.11
N ASP A 123 -0.19 -12.45 -0.84
CA ASP A 123 0.87 -13.28 -0.25
C ASP A 123 1.91 -12.42 0.47
N VAL A 124 2.25 -11.26 -0.11
CA VAL A 124 3.15 -10.28 0.54
C VAL A 124 2.52 -9.74 1.82
N LEU A 125 1.23 -9.40 1.79
CA LEU A 125 0.51 -8.94 2.97
C LEU A 125 0.46 -10.04 4.02
N TYR A 126 0.09 -11.27 3.65
CA TYR A 126 0.03 -12.41 4.56
C TYR A 126 1.39 -12.69 5.22
N GLN A 127 2.46 -12.76 4.43
CA GLN A 127 3.82 -12.95 4.92
C GLN A 127 4.23 -11.83 5.87
N LYS A 128 3.85 -10.58 5.57
CA LYS A 128 4.15 -9.46 6.46
C LYS A 128 3.36 -9.56 7.77
N LEU A 129 2.10 -9.96 7.71
CA LEU A 129 1.23 -10.11 8.88
C LEU A 129 1.69 -11.23 9.79
N SER A 130 2.13 -12.38 9.25
CA SER A 130 2.65 -13.49 10.04
C SER A 130 3.92 -13.13 10.82
N THR A 131 4.67 -12.12 10.39
CA THR A 131 5.81 -11.59 11.16
C THR A 131 5.41 -10.61 12.28
N ARG A 132 4.19 -10.07 12.24
CA ARG A 132 3.71 -9.02 13.17
C ARG A 132 2.67 -9.52 14.18
N LEU A 133 1.97 -10.59 13.84
CA LEU A 133 0.89 -11.20 14.61
C LEU A 133 1.23 -12.66 14.92
N SER A 134 0.80 -13.16 16.08
CA SER A 134 0.83 -14.60 16.33
C SER A 134 -0.17 -15.33 15.43
N GLY A 135 -0.01 -16.65 15.27
CA GLY A 135 -0.94 -17.49 14.51
C GLY A 135 -2.39 -17.32 14.97
N ASP A 136 -2.64 -17.24 16.28
CA ASP A 136 -3.98 -17.04 16.83
C ASP A 136 -4.60 -15.69 16.50
N HIS A 137 -3.79 -14.63 16.43
CA HIS A 137 -4.26 -13.30 16.04
C HIS A 137 -4.50 -13.20 14.53
N LEU A 138 -3.66 -13.87 13.73
CA LEU A 138 -3.83 -13.95 12.29
C LEU A 138 -5.08 -14.77 11.92
N ASN A 139 -5.27 -15.94 12.54
CA ASN A 139 -6.47 -16.76 12.36
C ASN A 139 -7.75 -16.01 12.75
N PHE A 140 -7.69 -15.22 13.82
CA PHE A 140 -8.80 -14.35 14.21
C PHE A 140 -9.09 -13.29 13.14
N LEU A 141 -8.06 -12.57 12.68
CA LEU A 141 -8.20 -11.54 11.63
C LEU A 141 -8.91 -12.10 10.38
N LEU A 142 -8.57 -13.32 9.96
CA LEU A 142 -9.13 -13.93 8.75
C LEU A 142 -10.58 -14.40 8.90
N ARG A 143 -11.08 -14.57 10.13
CA ARG A 143 -12.43 -15.09 10.41
C ARG A 143 -13.40 -14.04 10.97
N VAL A 144 -12.88 -12.92 11.49
CA VAL A 144 -13.69 -11.93 12.20
C VAL A 144 -14.66 -11.17 11.29
N TYR A 145 -14.44 -11.17 9.97
CA TYR A 145 -15.33 -10.55 9.00
C TYR A 145 -15.79 -11.59 7.97
N ASP A 146 -17.11 -11.75 7.86
CA ASP A 146 -17.73 -12.61 6.89
C ASP A 146 -18.15 -11.80 5.67
N LYS A 147 -17.54 -12.12 4.53
CA LYS A 147 -17.79 -11.45 3.25
C LYS A 147 -19.18 -11.75 2.71
N SER A 148 -19.74 -12.94 2.98
CA SER A 148 -21.04 -13.35 2.45
C SER A 148 -22.19 -12.58 3.09
N THR A 149 -22.12 -12.38 4.40
CA THR A 149 -23.11 -11.61 5.18
C THR A 149 -22.72 -10.14 5.31
N SER A 150 -21.51 -9.77 4.89
CA SER A 150 -20.92 -8.44 5.06
C SER A 150 -20.82 -7.98 6.52
N GLN A 151 -20.82 -8.90 7.49
CA GLN A 151 -20.87 -8.61 8.92
C GLN A 151 -19.61 -9.04 9.67
N TYR A 152 -19.36 -8.36 10.79
CA TYR A 152 -18.35 -8.77 11.76
C TYR A 152 -18.91 -9.87 12.67
N GLN A 153 -18.21 -10.99 12.76
CA GLN A 153 -18.57 -12.13 13.60
C GLN A 153 -17.90 -12.02 14.99
N ILE A 154 -18.22 -10.96 15.74
CA ILE A 154 -17.73 -10.77 17.11
C ILE A 154 -18.82 -11.20 18.09
N ARG A 155 -18.52 -12.23 18.89
CA ARG A 155 -19.49 -12.92 19.75
C ARG A 155 -19.41 -12.51 21.21
N ASN A 156 -18.25 -12.06 21.68
CA ASN A 156 -18.03 -11.78 23.10
C ASN A 156 -17.00 -10.66 23.35
N LYS A 157 -16.90 -10.25 24.62
CA LYS A 157 -15.98 -9.18 25.06
C LYS A 157 -14.51 -9.52 24.81
N CYS A 158 -14.12 -10.79 24.87
CA CYS A 158 -12.75 -11.21 24.58
C CYS A 158 -12.40 -10.95 23.11
N GLU A 159 -13.30 -11.26 22.18
CA GLU A 159 -13.11 -11.00 20.75
C GLU A 159 -13.12 -9.49 20.42
N ILE A 160 -13.91 -8.68 21.13
CA ILE A 160 -13.84 -7.21 21.02
C ILE A 160 -12.42 -6.73 21.36
N ASN A 161 -11.87 -7.19 22.49
CA ASN A 161 -10.52 -6.84 22.92
C ASN A 161 -9.46 -7.34 21.92
N LYS A 162 -9.63 -8.55 21.39
CA LYS A 162 -8.74 -9.13 20.38
C LYS A 162 -8.77 -8.33 19.08
N ASN A 163 -9.97 -7.88 18.64
CA ASN A 163 -10.14 -7.02 17.48
C ASN A 163 -9.44 -5.66 17.67
N TYR A 164 -9.63 -5.05 18.84
CA TYR A 164 -8.96 -3.80 19.20
C TYR A 164 -7.43 -3.97 19.21
N TYR A 165 -6.94 -5.06 19.81
CA TYR A 165 -5.51 -5.40 19.83
C TYR A 165 -4.95 -5.54 18.41
N VAL A 166 -5.57 -6.35 17.55
CA VAL A 166 -5.09 -6.57 16.18
C VAL A 166 -5.06 -5.26 15.40
N ARG A 167 -6.13 -4.47 15.48
CA ARG A 167 -6.22 -3.17 14.80
C ARG A 167 -5.09 -2.23 15.21
N ASN A 168 -4.84 -2.10 16.50
CA ASN A 168 -3.78 -1.26 17.04
C ASN A 168 -2.38 -1.79 16.69
N ARG A 169 -2.17 -3.11 16.81
CA ARG A 169 -0.89 -3.77 16.49
C ARG A 169 -0.49 -3.56 15.03
N LEU A 170 -1.48 -3.47 14.14
CA LEU A 170 -1.29 -3.19 12.71
C LEU A 170 -1.31 -1.70 12.35
N ALA A 171 -1.58 -0.80 13.31
CA ALA A 171 -1.74 0.64 13.09
C ALA A 171 -2.88 1.00 12.11
N LEU A 172 -3.95 0.20 12.10
CA LEU A 172 -5.15 0.48 11.31
C LEU A 172 -6.02 1.51 12.05
N GLY A 173 -6.43 2.57 11.37
CA GLY A 173 -7.12 3.71 11.97
C GLY A 173 -8.61 3.51 12.21
N SER A 174 -9.22 2.48 11.63
CA SER A 174 -10.67 2.25 11.73
C SER A 174 -11.06 0.79 11.47
N GLY A 175 -12.30 0.43 11.82
CA GLY A 175 -12.89 -0.85 11.42
C GLY A 175 -13.05 -0.98 9.90
N LEU A 176 -13.16 0.14 9.18
CA LEU A 176 -13.18 0.13 7.71
C LEU A 176 -11.84 -0.32 7.14
N GLU A 177 -10.73 0.17 7.69
CA GLU A 177 -9.37 -0.26 7.29
C GLU A 177 -9.13 -1.74 7.61
N MET A 178 -9.64 -2.23 8.74
CA MET A 178 -9.55 -3.65 9.08
C MET A 178 -10.39 -4.52 8.13
N LYS A 179 -11.61 -4.10 7.82
CA LYS A 179 -12.44 -4.75 6.79
C LYS A 179 -11.71 -4.79 5.45
N GLN A 180 -11.13 -3.67 5.01
CA GLN A 180 -10.39 -3.61 3.76
C GLN A 180 -9.18 -4.55 3.76
N LEU A 181 -8.43 -4.65 4.86
CA LEU A 181 -7.34 -5.62 4.98
C LEU A 181 -7.83 -7.06 4.80
N ILE A 182 -8.94 -7.41 5.45
CA ILE A 182 -9.52 -8.76 5.34
C ILE A 182 -9.95 -9.03 3.89
N LEU A 183 -10.56 -8.04 3.23
CA LEU A 183 -10.93 -8.14 1.82
C LEU A 183 -9.72 -8.35 0.91
N LEU A 184 -8.61 -7.62 1.12
CA LEU A 184 -7.35 -7.79 0.39
C LEU A 184 -6.71 -9.17 0.59
N LEU A 185 -6.93 -9.81 1.75
CA LEU A 185 -6.45 -11.16 2.03
C LEU A 185 -7.39 -12.26 1.49
N SER A 186 -8.65 -11.90 1.25
CA SER A 186 -9.71 -12.83 0.82
C SER A 186 -9.95 -12.80 -0.69
N SER A 187 -9.48 -11.77 -1.40
CA SER A 187 -9.50 -11.73 -2.85
C SER A 187 -8.66 -12.87 -3.43
N GLN A 188 -9.31 -13.77 -4.17
CA GLN A 188 -8.62 -14.61 -5.14
C GLN A 188 -8.05 -13.69 -6.23
N SER A 189 -6.83 -13.95 -6.66
CA SER A 189 -6.25 -13.33 -7.86
C SER A 189 -7.08 -13.74 -9.07
N LEU A 190 -8.10 -12.97 -9.42
CA LEU A 190 -8.61 -12.96 -10.78
C LEU A 190 -7.55 -12.25 -11.62
N GLY A 191 -6.54 -13.01 -12.04
CA GLY A 191 -5.67 -12.63 -13.13
C GLY A 191 -6.54 -12.55 -14.38
N VAL A 192 -7.00 -11.34 -14.71
CA VAL A 192 -7.51 -11.03 -16.03
C VAL A 192 -6.39 -10.32 -16.76
N HIS A 193 -5.56 -11.13 -17.44
CA HIS A 193 -4.89 -10.66 -18.64
C HIS A 193 -5.96 -10.23 -19.64
N ARG A 194 -6.03 -8.94 -19.94
CA ARG A 194 -6.31 -8.40 -21.28
C ARG A 194 -5.57 -7.10 -21.44
#